data_AF-A0A7D9IY59-F1
#
_entry.id   AF-A0A7D9IY59-F1
#
_cell.length_a   1.000
_cell.length_b   1.000
_cell.length_c   1.000
_cell.angle_alpha   90.00
_cell.angle_beta   90.00
_cell.angle_gamma   90.00
#
_symmetry.space_group_name_H-M   'P 1'
#
loop_
_entity.id
_entity.type
_entity.pdbx_description
1 polymer ?
#
loop_
_entity_poly.entity_id
_entity_poly.type
_entity_poly.pdbx_seq_one_letter_code
_entity_poly.pdbx_strand_id
1 'polypeptide(L)'
;MHALYKIRKNVDFHCLPANLACKIFDSVISPILLYNSEIWGAYIDNDFAKWDKTVTEKAHLKFCKLYLGVNRKASNLASRGELGRYPLQISILKRILRYIKNICQLPDSCIAKQVFHYSKELYMNNNESFYSNVIKVLKRYLPELDDTMDLETFTKDTIVDSFIKKSVKDNYVSFWNDQVRNSRKLSFYYTFKKKYKMEEYLNTIKDPSQRRMFAKFRISNHKLLIEYGRYQNIPREERYCKLCGTQKVEDEFHFAFECQNYENIRNDSSNILKNIFQMTLVTESKQNLLSHVISSTDSVLIDLFSKFIAKCFNIRDKSLQTRDTN
;
A
#
# COMPACT_ATOMS: atom_id res chain seq x y z
N MET A 1 -0.71 -12.29 16.57
CA MET A 1 0.61 -11.89 16.00
C MET A 1 1.62 -13.04 15.88
N HIS A 2 1.48 -14.13 16.65
CA HIS A 2 2.35 -15.31 16.61
C HIS A 2 2.32 -16.08 15.28
N ALA A 3 1.17 -16.15 14.59
CA ALA A 3 1.05 -16.87 13.32
C ALA A 3 1.97 -16.30 12.22
N LEU A 4 1.93 -14.99 11.97
CA LEU A 4 2.81 -14.35 10.98
C LEU A 4 4.31 -14.54 11.32
N TYR A 5 4.64 -14.53 12.62
CA TYR A 5 6.00 -14.79 13.08
C TYR A 5 6.42 -16.25 12.87
N LYS A 6 5.53 -17.21 13.14
CA LYS A 6 5.78 -18.64 12.93
C LYS A 6 5.93 -18.96 11.44
N ILE A 7 5.09 -18.39 10.57
CA ILE A 7 5.24 -18.56 9.12
C ILE A 7 6.57 -17.98 8.66
N ARG A 8 6.93 -16.77 9.11
CA ARG A 8 8.21 -16.14 8.74
C ARG A 8 9.43 -17.00 9.12
N LYS A 9 9.37 -17.79 10.19
CA LYS A 9 10.47 -18.70 10.55
C LYS A 9 10.70 -19.80 9.51
N ASN A 10 9.63 -20.23 8.82
CA ASN A 10 9.65 -21.36 7.92
C ASN A 10 9.57 -20.96 6.44
N VAL A 11 9.14 -19.73 6.16
CA VAL A 11 8.90 -19.21 4.81
C VAL A 11 9.50 -17.82 4.68
N ASP A 12 10.46 -17.69 3.77
CA ASP A 12 10.93 -16.39 3.34
C ASP A 12 9.98 -15.79 2.31
N PHE A 13 9.05 -14.94 2.78
CA PHE A 13 8.11 -14.23 1.92
C PHE A 13 8.80 -13.42 0.81
N HIS A 14 10.05 -12.99 1.01
CA HIS A 14 10.79 -12.22 0.01
C HIS A 14 11.20 -13.03 -1.20
N CYS A 15 11.27 -14.35 -1.11
CA CYS A 15 11.63 -15.21 -2.23
C CYS A 15 10.41 -15.64 -3.05
N LEU A 16 9.21 -15.35 -2.55
CA LEU A 16 7.97 -15.74 -3.21
C LEU A 16 7.53 -14.73 -4.27
N PRO A 17 6.78 -15.16 -5.30
CA PRO A 17 5.98 -14.27 -6.12
C PRO A 17 4.96 -13.50 -5.27
N ALA A 18 4.65 -12.25 -5.64
CA ALA A 18 3.79 -11.37 -4.85
C ALA A 18 2.39 -11.96 -4.66
N ASN A 19 1.82 -12.49 -5.74
CA ASN A 19 0.51 -13.14 -5.71
C ASN A 19 0.48 -14.34 -4.76
N LEU A 20 1.55 -15.13 -4.71
CA LEU A 20 1.64 -16.27 -3.82
C LEU A 20 1.78 -15.84 -2.35
N ALA A 21 2.63 -14.84 -2.08
CA ALA A 21 2.77 -14.28 -0.73
C ALA A 21 1.44 -13.71 -0.22
N CYS A 22 0.72 -12.96 -1.06
CA CYS A 22 -0.62 -12.46 -0.77
C CYS A 22 -1.61 -13.59 -0.50
N LYS A 23 -1.61 -14.64 -1.33
CA LYS A 23 -2.48 -15.81 -1.14
C LYS A 23 -2.22 -16.51 0.19
N ILE A 24 -0.96 -16.69 0.58
CA ILE A 24 -0.60 -17.26 1.89
C ILE A 24 -1.15 -16.40 3.03
N PHE A 25 -1.00 -15.08 2.94
CA PHE A 25 -1.58 -14.17 3.93
C PHE A 25 -3.10 -14.34 4.00
N ASP A 26 -3.78 -14.35 2.86
CA ASP A 26 -5.24 -14.44 2.77
C ASP A 26 -5.79 -15.78 3.22
N SER A 27 -5.07 -16.88 3.01
CA SER A 27 -5.50 -18.22 3.40
C SER A 27 -5.14 -18.61 4.84
N VAL A 28 -4.07 -18.06 5.40
CA VAL A 28 -3.55 -18.50 6.72
C VAL A 28 -3.67 -17.43 7.80
N ILE A 29 -3.38 -16.17 7.46
CA ILE A 29 -3.32 -15.09 8.45
C ILE A 29 -4.66 -14.37 8.55
N SER A 30 -5.27 -14.02 7.41
CA SER A 30 -6.56 -13.32 7.38
C SER A 30 -7.65 -14.05 8.18
N PRO A 31 -7.84 -15.38 8.09
CA PRO A 31 -8.89 -16.06 8.86
C PRO A 31 -8.72 -15.91 10.37
N ILE A 32 -7.48 -15.95 10.86
CA ILE A 32 -7.17 -15.75 12.29
C ILE A 32 -7.48 -14.32 12.71
N LEU A 33 -7.08 -13.34 11.88
CA LEU A 33 -7.30 -11.92 12.17
C LEU A 33 -8.78 -11.53 12.10
N LEU A 34 -9.55 -12.21 11.25
CA LEU A 34 -10.94 -11.90 10.98
C LEU A 34 -11.89 -12.76 11.82
N TYR A 35 -11.41 -13.65 12.69
CA TYR A 35 -12.30 -14.48 13.49
C TYR A 35 -13.38 -13.65 14.23
N ASN A 36 -14.65 -14.01 14.05
CA ASN A 36 -15.84 -13.32 14.56
C ASN A 36 -15.99 -11.82 14.20
N SER A 37 -15.30 -11.33 13.16
CA SER A 37 -15.37 -9.91 12.76
C SER A 37 -16.74 -9.43 12.31
N GLU A 38 -17.64 -10.35 11.97
CA GLU A 38 -19.05 -10.09 11.73
C GLU A 38 -19.77 -9.47 12.93
N ILE A 39 -19.29 -9.70 14.16
CA ILE A 39 -19.86 -9.13 15.39
C ILE A 39 -19.07 -7.89 15.82
N TRP A 40 -17.79 -8.09 16.22
CA TRP A 40 -16.99 -6.99 16.79
C TRP A 40 -16.66 -5.90 15.76
N GLY A 41 -16.72 -6.24 14.46
CA GLY A 41 -16.45 -5.30 13.38
C GLY A 41 -17.42 -4.14 13.30
N ALA A 42 -18.66 -4.32 13.76
CA ALA A 42 -19.67 -3.26 13.79
C ALA A 42 -19.32 -2.13 14.77
N TYR A 43 -18.44 -2.39 15.74
CA TYR A 43 -18.06 -1.46 16.80
C TYR A 43 -16.72 -0.75 16.54
N ILE A 44 -16.08 -1.01 15.40
CA ILE A 44 -14.84 -0.30 15.01
C ILE A 44 -15.21 1.07 14.43
N ASP A 45 -14.39 2.08 14.71
CA ASP A 45 -14.46 3.34 13.98
C ASP A 45 -14.16 3.12 12.48
N ASN A 46 -15.15 3.44 11.64
CA ASN A 46 -15.07 3.27 10.18
C ASN A 46 -14.35 4.42 9.45
N ASP A 47 -13.48 5.12 10.17
CA ASP A 47 -12.58 6.14 9.62
C ASP A 47 -11.34 5.52 8.98
N PHE A 48 -11.16 5.76 7.67
CA PHE A 48 -9.98 5.35 6.92
C PHE A 48 -8.68 5.83 7.57
N ALA A 49 -8.66 7.03 8.17
CA ALA A 49 -7.47 7.58 8.82
C ALA A 49 -7.10 6.83 10.12
N LYS A 50 -8.06 6.15 10.75
CA LYS A 50 -7.86 5.43 12.02
C LYS A 50 -7.68 3.93 11.83
N TRP A 51 -8.04 3.37 10.69
CA TRP A 51 -7.94 1.93 10.40
C TRP A 51 -6.55 1.35 10.64
N ASP A 52 -5.50 2.07 10.29
CA ASP A 52 -4.11 1.67 10.52
C ASP A 52 -3.76 1.41 12.00
N LYS A 53 -4.55 1.95 12.94
CA LYS A 53 -4.35 1.77 14.39
C LYS A 53 -4.92 0.44 14.92
N THR A 54 -5.84 -0.17 14.18
CA THR A 54 -6.48 -1.44 14.55
C THR A 54 -5.48 -2.59 14.60
N VAL A 55 -5.77 -3.60 15.41
CA VAL A 55 -4.88 -4.78 15.58
C VAL A 55 -4.77 -5.57 14.28
N THR A 56 -5.88 -5.73 13.55
CA THR A 56 -5.93 -6.43 12.26
C THR A 56 -5.07 -5.71 11.22
N GLU A 57 -5.22 -4.40 11.10
CA GLU A 57 -4.50 -3.65 10.07
C GLU A 57 -3.02 -3.48 10.41
N LYS A 58 -2.65 -3.40 11.70
CA LYS A 58 -1.23 -3.47 12.12
C LYS A 58 -0.57 -4.78 11.66
N ALA A 59 -1.26 -5.91 11.76
CA ALA A 59 -0.73 -7.19 11.29
C ALA A 59 -0.62 -7.25 9.76
N HIS A 60 -1.63 -6.73 9.05
CA HIS A 60 -1.64 -6.64 7.60
C HIS A 60 -0.52 -5.72 7.06
N LEU A 61 -0.37 -4.52 7.62
CA LEU A 61 0.71 -3.59 7.29
C LEU A 61 2.10 -4.16 7.59
N LYS A 62 2.22 -4.91 8.68
CA LYS A 62 3.46 -5.63 9.00
C LYS A 62 3.80 -6.65 7.91
N PHE A 63 2.81 -7.37 7.39
CA PHE A 63 3.00 -8.24 6.23
C PHE A 63 3.42 -7.46 4.98
N CYS A 64 2.72 -6.36 4.64
CA CYS A 64 3.07 -5.56 3.47
C CYS A 64 4.52 -5.04 3.51
N LYS A 65 4.91 -4.47 4.66
CA LYS A 65 6.28 -3.97 4.88
C LYS A 65 7.31 -5.09 4.89
N LEU A 66 6.95 -6.23 5.50
CA LEU A 66 7.78 -7.41 5.50
C LEU A 66 8.03 -7.86 4.07
N TYR A 67 7.00 -8.12 3.25
CA TYR A 67 7.19 -8.60 1.88
C TYR A 67 8.06 -7.65 1.03
N LEU A 68 7.81 -6.34 1.09
CA LEU A 68 8.57 -5.33 0.35
C LEU A 68 10.02 -5.14 0.86
N GLY A 69 10.35 -5.65 2.05
CA GLY A 69 11.68 -5.48 2.65
C GLY A 69 12.01 -4.05 3.07
N VAL A 70 10.98 -3.28 3.40
CA VAL A 70 11.08 -1.89 3.83
C VAL A 70 11.05 -1.82 5.36
N ASN A 71 11.58 -0.74 5.93
CA ASN A 71 11.66 -0.62 7.38
C ASN A 71 10.28 -0.39 8.03
N ARG A 72 10.20 -0.55 9.36
CA ARG A 72 8.94 -0.37 10.11
C ARG A 72 8.36 1.04 10.01
N LYS A 73 9.21 2.06 9.80
CA LYS A 73 8.85 3.48 9.64
C LYS A 73 8.48 3.86 8.20
N ALA A 74 8.50 2.91 7.26
CA ALA A 74 8.06 3.13 5.89
C ALA A 74 6.58 3.55 5.85
N SER A 75 6.19 4.29 4.80
CA SER A 75 4.81 4.76 4.64
C SER A 75 3.85 3.58 4.55
N ASN A 76 2.82 3.56 5.41
CA ASN A 76 1.76 2.54 5.36
C ASN A 76 0.99 2.61 4.03
N LEU A 77 0.64 3.83 3.59
CA LEU A 77 -0.09 4.07 2.34
C LEU A 77 0.65 3.55 1.12
N ALA A 78 1.95 3.81 1.03
CA ALA A 78 2.77 3.32 -0.07
C ALA A 78 3.01 1.82 0.02
N SER A 79 3.31 1.29 1.22
CA SER A 79 3.55 -0.14 1.41
C SER A 79 2.33 -0.99 1.04
N ARG A 80 1.13 -0.52 1.40
CA ARG A 80 -0.13 -1.18 1.03
C ARG A 80 -0.44 -0.97 -0.47
N GLY A 81 -0.24 0.24 -0.97
CA GLY A 81 -0.51 0.61 -2.36
C GLY A 81 0.36 -0.13 -3.38
N GLU A 82 1.63 -0.39 -3.09
CA GLU A 82 2.52 -1.18 -3.97
C GLU A 82 2.00 -2.61 -4.19
N LEU A 83 1.38 -3.21 -3.18
CA LEU A 83 0.76 -4.54 -3.27
C LEU A 83 -0.68 -4.51 -3.79
N GLY A 84 -1.26 -3.32 -3.98
CA GLY A 84 -2.66 -3.16 -4.39
C GLY A 84 -3.66 -3.75 -3.40
N ARG A 85 -3.28 -3.92 -2.13
CA ARG A 85 -4.13 -4.56 -1.12
C ARG A 85 -5.04 -3.55 -0.47
N TYR A 86 -6.28 -3.90 -0.21
CA TYR A 86 -7.19 -3.05 0.56
C TYR A 86 -7.05 -3.32 2.06
N PRO A 87 -7.38 -2.35 2.94
CA PRO A 87 -7.46 -2.59 4.38
C PRO A 87 -8.40 -3.74 4.70
N LEU A 88 -8.07 -4.53 5.73
CA LEU A 88 -8.89 -5.68 6.12
C LEU A 88 -10.29 -5.26 6.60
N GLN A 89 -10.45 -4.01 7.04
CA GLN A 89 -11.74 -3.43 7.42
C GLN A 89 -12.77 -3.53 6.30
N ILE A 90 -12.38 -3.37 5.03
CA ILE A 90 -13.31 -3.53 3.91
C ILE A 90 -13.85 -4.97 3.85
N SER A 91 -12.99 -5.96 4.11
CA SER A 91 -13.41 -7.36 4.21
C SER A 91 -14.28 -7.62 5.43
N ILE A 92 -14.00 -6.98 6.57
CA ILE A 92 -14.82 -7.04 7.79
C ILE A 92 -16.24 -6.53 7.49
N LEU A 93 -16.37 -5.37 6.85
CA LEU A 93 -17.65 -4.80 6.45
C LEU A 93 -18.47 -5.76 5.58
N LYS A 94 -17.82 -6.35 4.57
CA LYS A 94 -18.46 -7.35 3.71
C LYS A 94 -18.93 -8.58 4.50
N ARG A 95 -18.18 -9.00 5.53
CA ARG A 95 -18.54 -10.15 6.40
C ARG A 95 -19.71 -9.82 7.32
N ILE A 96 -19.78 -8.62 7.89
CA ILE A 96 -20.93 -8.15 8.69
C ILE A 96 -22.22 -8.23 7.86
N LEU A 97 -22.20 -7.67 6.64
CA LEU A 97 -23.39 -7.64 5.78
C LEU A 97 -23.84 -9.04 5.35
N ARG A 98 -22.90 -9.92 5.01
CA ARG A 98 -23.20 -11.32 4.68
C ARG A 98 -23.69 -12.11 5.89
N TYR A 99 -23.18 -11.81 7.07
CA TYR A 99 -23.65 -12.43 8.30
C TYR A 99 -25.09 -12.05 8.60
N ILE A 100 -25.46 -10.77 8.47
CA ILE A 100 -26.85 -10.32 8.62
C ILE A 100 -27.76 -11.04 7.62
N LYS A 101 -27.38 -11.10 6.34
CA LYS A 101 -28.12 -11.87 5.33
C LYS A 101 -28.43 -13.29 5.80
N ASN A 102 -27.40 -13.98 6.33
CA ASN A 102 -27.54 -15.35 6.79
C ASN A 102 -28.44 -15.45 8.02
N ILE A 103 -28.35 -14.52 8.99
CA ILE A 103 -29.21 -14.50 10.18
C ILE A 103 -30.68 -14.40 9.78
N CYS A 104 -31.00 -13.51 8.83
CA CYS A 104 -32.37 -13.28 8.38
C CYS A 104 -33.01 -14.53 7.73
N GLN A 105 -32.18 -15.44 7.22
CA GLN A 105 -32.60 -16.71 6.63
C GLN A 105 -32.74 -17.85 7.64
N LEU A 106 -32.35 -17.65 8.91
CA LEU A 106 -32.50 -18.68 9.94
C LEU A 106 -33.98 -18.85 10.34
N PRO A 107 -34.34 -20.01 10.94
CA PRO A 107 -35.65 -20.20 11.56
C PRO A 107 -35.87 -19.21 12.71
N ASP A 108 -37.13 -18.81 12.93
CA ASP A 108 -37.48 -17.86 14.01
C ASP A 108 -37.23 -18.42 15.42
N SER A 109 -37.11 -19.74 15.55
CA SER A 109 -36.69 -20.41 16.80
C SER A 109 -35.20 -20.22 17.11
N CYS A 110 -34.39 -19.76 16.16
CA CYS A 110 -32.96 -19.57 16.37
C CYS A 110 -32.68 -18.31 17.21
N ILE A 111 -31.94 -18.49 18.30
CA ILE A 111 -31.55 -17.39 19.21
C ILE A 111 -30.83 -16.26 18.46
N ALA A 112 -29.96 -16.58 17.49
CA ALA A 112 -29.23 -15.55 16.74
C ALA A 112 -30.17 -14.62 15.97
N LYS A 113 -31.26 -15.16 15.40
CA LYS A 113 -32.28 -14.37 14.69
C LYS A 113 -33.13 -13.56 15.66
N GLN A 114 -33.56 -14.16 16.77
CA GLN A 114 -34.29 -13.47 17.83
C GLN A 114 -33.50 -12.28 18.39
N VAL A 115 -32.21 -12.47 18.68
CA VAL A 115 -31.31 -11.41 19.16
C VAL A 115 -31.13 -10.31 18.11
N PHE A 116 -31.06 -10.66 16.82
CA PHE A 116 -30.99 -9.66 15.75
C PHE A 116 -32.28 -8.83 15.64
N HIS A 117 -33.45 -9.46 15.73
CA HIS A 117 -34.73 -8.74 15.78
C HIS A 117 -34.83 -7.85 17.03
N TYR A 118 -34.45 -8.35 18.20
CA TYR A 118 -34.39 -7.53 19.41
C TYR A 118 -33.44 -6.33 19.25
N SER A 119 -32.30 -6.52 18.60
CA SER A 119 -31.40 -5.42 18.26
C SER A 119 -32.03 -4.40 17.32
N LYS A 120 -32.89 -4.82 16.37
CA LYS A 120 -33.66 -3.94 15.49
C LYS A 120 -34.72 -3.15 16.28
N GLU A 121 -35.45 -3.81 17.18
CA GLU A 121 -36.43 -3.17 18.07
C GLU A 121 -35.79 -2.10 18.94
N LEU A 122 -34.63 -2.39 19.55
CA LEU A 122 -33.86 -1.40 20.30
C LEU A 122 -33.52 -0.17 19.45
N TYR A 123 -33.09 -0.37 18.20
CA TYR A 123 -32.81 0.73 17.28
C TYR A 123 -34.05 1.57 16.96
N MET A 124 -35.20 0.93 16.70
CA MET A 124 -36.47 1.65 16.47
C MET A 124 -36.93 2.46 17.69
N ASN A 125 -36.56 2.00 18.89
CA ASN A 125 -36.77 2.71 20.15
C ASN A 125 -35.64 3.71 20.48
N ASN A 126 -34.82 4.11 19.50
CA ASN A 126 -33.70 5.04 19.64
C ASN A 126 -32.60 4.61 20.63
N ASN A 127 -32.44 3.32 20.89
CA ASN A 127 -31.38 2.77 21.73
C ASN A 127 -30.20 2.26 20.88
N GLU A 128 -28.99 2.33 21.46
CA GLU A 128 -27.81 1.75 20.83
C GLU A 128 -27.86 0.21 20.85
N SER A 129 -27.55 -0.37 19.70
CA SER A 129 -27.59 -1.81 19.45
C SER A 129 -26.64 -2.20 18.30
N PHE A 130 -26.45 -3.50 18.07
CA PHE A 130 -25.70 -3.99 16.90
C PHE A 130 -26.27 -3.45 15.58
N TYR A 131 -27.59 -3.51 15.43
CA TYR A 131 -28.33 -2.98 14.28
C TYR A 131 -28.02 -1.48 14.08
N SER A 132 -28.13 -0.67 15.14
CA SER A 132 -27.85 0.77 15.07
C SER A 132 -26.41 1.06 14.61
N ASN A 133 -25.44 0.27 15.06
CA ASN A 133 -24.04 0.45 14.69
C ASN A 133 -23.81 0.12 13.22
N VAL A 134 -24.42 -0.95 12.70
CA VAL A 134 -24.35 -1.28 11.26
C VAL A 134 -24.95 -0.15 10.42
N ILE A 135 -26.10 0.41 10.82
CA ILE A 135 -26.69 1.58 10.15
C ILE A 135 -25.75 2.79 10.17
N LYS A 136 -25.14 3.12 11.32
CA LYS A 136 -24.13 4.19 11.44
C LYS A 136 -22.96 3.97 10.46
N VAL A 137 -22.49 2.73 10.31
CA VAL A 137 -21.45 2.38 9.34
C VAL A 137 -21.90 2.62 7.90
N LEU A 138 -23.10 2.16 7.53
CA LEU A 138 -23.62 2.32 6.17
C LEU A 138 -23.79 3.79 5.82
N LYS A 139 -24.40 4.58 6.71
CA LYS A 139 -24.59 6.04 6.54
C LYS A 139 -23.28 6.80 6.37
N ARG A 140 -22.18 6.32 6.94
CA ARG A 140 -20.85 6.93 6.74
C ARG A 140 -20.40 6.87 5.27
N TYR A 141 -20.76 5.82 4.55
CA TYR A 141 -20.40 5.62 3.15
C TYR A 141 -21.52 5.96 2.17
N LEU A 142 -22.76 6.02 2.65
CA LEU A 142 -23.97 6.39 1.93
C LEU A 142 -24.76 7.39 2.78
N PRO A 143 -24.38 8.68 2.80
CA PRO A 143 -25.08 9.68 3.61
C PRO A 143 -26.56 9.84 3.27
N GLU A 144 -26.92 9.60 2.01
CA GLU A 144 -28.29 9.65 1.46
C GLU A 144 -29.14 8.41 1.82
N LEU A 145 -28.65 7.52 2.69
CA LEU A 145 -29.36 6.29 3.04
C LEU A 145 -30.55 6.62 3.95
N ASP A 146 -31.75 6.28 3.48
CA ASP A 146 -33.01 6.48 4.19
C ASP A 146 -32.98 5.89 5.62
N ASP A 147 -33.49 6.66 6.59
CA ASP A 147 -33.65 6.25 7.99
C ASP A 147 -34.57 5.04 8.14
N THR A 148 -35.49 4.84 7.19
CA THR A 148 -36.42 3.70 7.15
C THR A 148 -35.82 2.45 6.51
N MET A 149 -34.57 2.52 6.02
CA MET A 149 -33.94 1.39 5.34
C MET A 149 -33.79 0.16 6.24
N ASP A 150 -34.30 -0.96 5.76
CA ASP A 150 -34.15 -2.27 6.41
C ASP A 150 -32.83 -2.96 5.98
N LEU A 151 -32.04 -3.40 6.96
CA LEU A 151 -30.81 -4.16 6.71
C LEU A 151 -31.09 -5.49 6.00
N GLU A 152 -32.27 -6.08 6.20
CA GLU A 152 -32.68 -7.27 5.45
C GLU A 152 -32.70 -7.02 3.94
N THR A 153 -33.21 -5.87 3.53
CA THR A 153 -33.28 -5.51 2.11
C THR A 153 -31.90 -5.16 1.55
N PHE A 154 -31.08 -4.45 2.33
CA PHE A 154 -29.74 -4.02 1.92
C PHE A 154 -28.76 -5.18 1.73
N THR A 155 -28.97 -6.31 2.43
CA THR A 155 -28.02 -7.42 2.48
C THR A 155 -28.12 -8.41 1.32
N LYS A 156 -28.92 -8.10 0.29
CA LYS A 156 -28.92 -8.83 -1.00
C LYS A 156 -27.53 -8.77 -1.65
N ASP A 157 -27.05 -9.88 -2.20
CA ASP A 157 -25.64 -10.01 -2.66
C ASP A 157 -25.23 -8.94 -3.67
N THR A 158 -26.10 -8.63 -4.63
CA THR A 158 -25.86 -7.61 -5.66
C THR A 158 -25.68 -6.22 -5.06
N ILE A 159 -26.48 -5.89 -4.03
CA ILE A 159 -26.42 -4.61 -3.31
C ILE A 159 -25.13 -4.55 -2.49
N VAL A 160 -24.83 -5.59 -1.71
CA VAL A 160 -23.61 -5.67 -0.88
C VAL A 160 -22.35 -5.56 -1.74
N ASP A 161 -22.27 -6.31 -2.83
CA ASP A 161 -21.09 -6.28 -3.70
C ASP A 161 -20.95 -4.93 -4.42
N SER A 162 -22.06 -4.32 -4.83
CA SER A 162 -22.07 -2.96 -5.38
C SER A 162 -21.61 -1.94 -4.35
N PHE A 163 -22.14 -1.98 -3.12
CA PHE A 163 -21.76 -1.11 -2.02
C PHE A 163 -20.26 -1.21 -1.69
N ILE A 164 -19.75 -2.44 -1.51
CA ILE A 164 -18.33 -2.65 -1.20
C ILE A 164 -17.43 -2.14 -2.33
N LYS A 165 -17.83 -2.36 -3.59
CA LYS A 165 -17.03 -1.92 -4.75
C LYS A 165 -17.12 -0.41 -4.96
N LYS A 166 -18.32 0.13 -5.13
CA LYS A 166 -18.57 1.51 -5.57
C LYS A 166 -18.52 2.54 -4.44
N SER A 167 -18.89 2.16 -3.23
CA SER A 167 -18.94 3.10 -2.10
C SER A 167 -17.71 2.96 -1.22
N VAL A 168 -17.36 1.75 -0.78
CA VAL A 168 -16.27 1.59 0.19
C VAL A 168 -14.89 1.64 -0.49
N LYS A 169 -14.66 0.83 -1.54
CA LYS A 169 -13.34 0.78 -2.20
C LYS A 169 -13.01 2.05 -2.98
N ASP A 170 -13.96 2.62 -3.72
CA ASP A 170 -13.70 3.83 -4.50
C ASP A 170 -13.44 5.04 -3.58
N ASN A 171 -14.23 5.20 -2.51
CA ASN A 171 -13.94 6.24 -1.49
C ASN A 171 -12.58 6.02 -0.83
N TYR A 172 -12.20 4.76 -0.57
CA TYR A 172 -10.87 4.46 -0.05
C TYR A 172 -9.74 4.81 -1.02
N VAL A 173 -9.93 4.58 -2.33
CA VAL A 173 -8.96 4.98 -3.36
C VAL A 173 -8.86 6.49 -3.45
N SER A 174 -9.98 7.22 -3.36
CA SER A 174 -9.97 8.68 -3.28
C SER A 174 -9.20 9.17 -2.06
N PHE A 175 -9.51 8.64 -0.87
CA PHE A 175 -8.77 8.94 0.36
C PHE A 175 -7.27 8.65 0.20
N TRP A 176 -6.91 7.49 -0.36
CA TRP A 176 -5.50 7.15 -0.57
C TRP A 176 -4.81 8.14 -1.52
N ASN A 177 -5.46 8.52 -2.63
CA ASN A 177 -4.93 9.51 -3.56
C ASN A 177 -4.69 10.85 -2.88
N ASP A 178 -5.65 11.33 -2.08
CA ASP A 178 -5.54 12.60 -1.36
C ASP A 178 -4.40 12.56 -0.33
N GLN A 179 -4.30 11.47 0.42
CA GLN A 179 -3.22 11.31 1.40
C GLN A 179 -1.84 11.20 0.75
N VAL A 180 -1.73 10.53 -0.40
CA VAL A 180 -0.48 10.43 -1.15
C VAL A 180 -0.08 11.78 -1.75
N ARG A 181 -1.03 12.48 -2.38
CA ARG A 181 -0.83 13.80 -2.99
C ARG A 181 -0.36 14.85 -1.99
N ASN A 182 -0.96 14.86 -0.80
CA ASN A 182 -0.64 15.84 0.24
C ASN A 182 0.58 15.46 1.10
N SER A 183 1.19 14.29 0.86
CA SER A 183 2.36 13.84 1.61
C SER A 183 3.66 14.35 0.99
N ARG A 184 4.37 15.22 1.71
CA ARG A 184 5.74 15.65 1.32
C ARG A 184 6.69 14.47 1.12
N LYS A 185 6.55 13.41 1.94
CA LYS A 185 7.36 12.19 1.86
C LYS A 185 7.08 11.39 0.57
N LEU A 186 5.82 11.35 0.14
CA LEU A 186 5.40 10.57 -1.04
C LEU A 186 5.33 11.42 -2.31
N SER A 187 5.98 12.59 -2.31
CA SER A 187 6.02 13.48 -3.47
C SER A 187 6.53 12.78 -4.73
N PHE A 188 7.59 11.98 -4.60
CA PHE A 188 8.09 11.13 -5.69
C PHE A 188 7.12 10.00 -6.05
N TYR A 189 6.63 9.27 -5.06
CA TYR A 189 5.69 8.16 -5.26
C TYR A 189 4.41 8.59 -6.02
N TYR A 190 3.91 9.80 -5.74
CA TYR A 190 2.75 10.38 -6.41
C TYR A 190 2.98 10.62 -7.92
N THR A 191 4.21 10.83 -8.37
CA THR A 191 4.47 11.16 -9.79
C THR A 191 4.16 10.00 -10.71
N PHE A 192 4.37 8.76 -10.26
CA PHE A 192 4.20 7.55 -11.07
C PHE A 192 3.07 6.63 -10.61
N LYS A 193 2.74 6.57 -9.31
CA LYS A 193 1.71 5.66 -8.80
C LYS A 193 0.32 6.26 -8.98
N LYS A 194 -0.28 6.09 -10.15
CA LYS A 194 -1.62 6.62 -10.48
C LYS A 194 -2.78 5.65 -10.26
N LYS A 195 -2.50 4.34 -10.20
CA LYS A 195 -3.53 3.29 -10.07
C LYS A 195 -3.35 2.54 -8.76
N TYR A 196 -4.44 2.31 -8.03
CA TYR A 196 -4.44 1.49 -6.81
C TYR A 196 -4.48 -0.01 -7.15
N LYS A 197 -3.36 -0.55 -7.63
CA LYS A 197 -3.21 -1.97 -7.96
C LYS A 197 -1.81 -2.47 -7.58
N MET A 198 -1.62 -3.79 -7.62
CA MET A 198 -0.28 -4.36 -7.44
C MET A 198 0.64 -3.89 -8.57
N GLU A 199 1.88 -3.57 -8.23
CA GLU A 199 2.88 -3.15 -9.20
C GLU A 199 3.54 -4.32 -9.92
N GLU A 200 3.79 -4.13 -11.22
CA GLU A 200 4.26 -5.19 -12.13
C GLU A 200 5.65 -5.72 -11.71
N TYR A 201 6.55 -4.82 -11.32
CA TYR A 201 7.92 -5.19 -10.92
C TYR A 201 7.98 -6.23 -9.79
N LEU A 202 6.93 -6.31 -8.96
CA LEU A 202 6.88 -7.28 -7.86
C LEU A 202 6.84 -8.72 -8.36
N ASN A 203 6.33 -8.95 -9.58
CA ASN A 203 6.29 -10.25 -10.23
C ASN A 203 7.37 -10.40 -11.32
N THR A 204 7.82 -9.28 -11.90
CA THR A 204 8.87 -9.25 -12.92
C THR A 204 10.26 -9.51 -12.34
N ILE A 205 10.68 -8.75 -11.32
CA ILE A 205 12.05 -8.85 -10.78
C ILE A 205 12.17 -10.13 -9.96
N LYS A 206 12.96 -11.09 -10.46
CA LYS A 206 13.14 -12.41 -9.83
C LYS A 206 14.10 -12.37 -8.65
N ASP A 207 15.14 -11.55 -8.71
CA ASP A 207 16.09 -11.39 -7.62
C ASP A 207 15.43 -10.67 -6.42
N PRO A 208 15.31 -11.31 -5.25
CA PRO A 208 14.67 -10.70 -4.08
C PRO A 208 15.39 -9.45 -3.56
N SER A 209 16.71 -9.38 -3.70
CA SER A 209 17.51 -8.24 -3.24
C SER A 209 17.24 -7.01 -4.10
N GLN A 210 17.31 -7.17 -5.41
CA GLN A 210 17.01 -6.17 -6.42
C GLN A 210 15.56 -5.69 -6.29
N ARG A 211 14.60 -6.61 -6.13
CA ARG A 211 13.18 -6.26 -5.92
C ARG A 211 12.96 -5.42 -4.67
N ARG A 212 13.57 -5.79 -3.54
CA ARG A 212 13.49 -5.02 -2.28
C ARG A 212 14.08 -3.62 -2.43
N MET A 213 15.23 -3.52 -3.09
CA MET A 213 15.87 -2.24 -3.32
C MET A 213 15.05 -1.36 -4.27
N PHE A 214 14.45 -1.94 -5.31
CA PHE A 214 13.55 -1.20 -6.19
C PHE A 214 12.29 -0.72 -5.46
N ALA A 215 11.69 -1.57 -4.61
CA ALA A 215 10.59 -1.16 -3.73
C ALA A 215 10.98 0.01 -2.81
N LYS A 216 12.16 -0.07 -2.18
CA LYS A 216 12.70 1.01 -1.33
C LYS A 216 12.92 2.30 -2.11
N PHE A 217 13.40 2.20 -3.35
CA PHE A 217 13.58 3.35 -4.23
C PHE A 217 12.25 4.03 -4.50
N ARG A 218 11.23 3.26 -4.90
CA ARG A 218 9.89 3.77 -5.22
C ARG A 218 9.16 4.45 -4.07
N ILE A 219 9.22 3.88 -2.86
CA ILE A 219 8.43 4.39 -1.72
C ILE A 219 9.20 5.37 -0.82
N SER A 220 10.33 5.90 -1.30
CA SER A 220 11.24 6.76 -0.54
C SER A 220 11.63 6.14 0.81
N ASN A 221 12.14 4.89 0.75
CA ASN A 221 12.72 4.13 1.86
C ASN A 221 14.21 3.79 1.61
N HIS A 222 14.90 4.62 0.84
CA HIS A 222 16.30 4.50 0.46
C HIS A 222 17.20 5.48 1.23
N LYS A 223 18.51 5.45 0.96
CA LYS A 223 19.54 6.24 1.66
C LYS A 223 19.92 7.57 1.00
N LEU A 224 19.35 7.92 -0.15
CA LEU A 224 19.58 9.23 -0.78
C LEU A 224 19.21 10.37 0.19
N LEU A 225 19.94 11.48 0.13
CA LEU A 225 19.78 12.58 1.08
C LEU A 225 18.41 13.24 1.02
N ILE A 226 17.67 13.14 -0.08
CA ILE A 226 16.29 13.62 -0.12
C ILE A 226 15.42 13.01 1.00
N GLU A 227 15.64 11.74 1.35
CA GLU A 227 14.96 11.04 2.46
C GLU A 227 15.83 11.01 3.71
N TYR A 228 17.13 10.73 3.61
CA TYR A 228 18.00 10.63 4.79
C TYR A 228 18.14 11.97 5.52
N GLY A 229 18.37 13.06 4.78
CA GLY A 229 18.48 14.43 5.33
C GLY A 229 17.20 14.92 5.99
N ARG A 230 16.03 14.34 5.65
CA ARG A 230 14.75 14.61 6.34
C ARG A 230 14.80 14.21 7.82
N TYR A 231 15.47 13.10 8.15
CA TYR A 231 15.63 12.67 9.55
C TYR A 231 16.64 13.54 10.32
N GLN A 232 17.47 14.28 9.61
CA GLN A 232 18.47 15.20 10.15
C GLN A 232 17.99 16.66 10.13
N ASN A 233 16.73 16.93 9.77
CA ASN A 233 16.16 18.27 9.62
C ASN A 233 16.91 19.19 8.65
N ILE A 234 17.61 18.64 7.66
CA ILE A 234 18.28 19.43 6.61
C ILE A 234 17.20 19.99 5.67
N PRO A 235 17.18 21.30 5.36
CA PRO A 235 16.30 21.90 4.36
C PRO A 235 16.36 21.16 3.02
N ARG A 236 15.25 21.09 2.27
CA ARG A 236 15.17 20.20 1.09
C ARG A 236 16.19 20.59 0.02
N GLU A 237 16.30 21.89 -0.19
CA GLU A 237 17.19 22.61 -1.08
C GLU A 237 18.67 22.43 -0.73
N GLU A 238 18.99 22.07 0.52
CA GLU A 238 20.35 21.84 1.02
C GLU A 238 20.76 20.36 1.05
N ARG A 239 19.89 19.44 0.62
CA ARG A 239 20.16 17.99 0.63
C ARG A 239 21.03 17.57 -0.57
N TYR A 240 22.20 18.18 -0.69
CA TYR A 240 23.08 18.03 -1.86
C TYR A 240 23.69 16.63 -2.00
N CYS A 241 23.83 16.15 -3.23
CA CYS A 241 24.53 14.91 -3.51
C CYS A 241 25.99 15.00 -3.08
N LYS A 242 26.39 14.11 -2.17
CA LYS A 242 27.77 14.04 -1.68
C LYS A 242 28.75 13.49 -2.72
N LEU A 243 28.29 12.87 -3.81
CA LEU A 243 29.17 12.13 -4.72
C LEU A 243 29.65 12.93 -5.94
N CYS A 244 28.80 13.77 -6.53
CA CYS A 244 29.06 14.36 -7.85
C CYS A 244 29.58 15.80 -7.83
N GLY A 245 29.77 16.43 -6.67
CA GLY A 245 30.30 17.81 -6.57
C GLY A 245 29.42 18.93 -7.13
N THR A 246 28.34 18.61 -7.86
CA THR A 246 27.49 19.59 -8.58
C THR A 246 26.55 20.44 -7.71
N GLN A 247 26.61 20.33 -6.37
CA GLN A 247 25.70 21.00 -5.43
C GLN A 247 24.20 20.87 -5.79
N LYS A 248 23.81 19.77 -6.44
CA LYS A 248 22.41 19.45 -6.74
C LYS A 248 21.80 18.58 -5.64
N VAL A 249 20.51 18.75 -5.37
CA VAL A 249 19.76 17.93 -4.41
C VAL A 249 19.82 16.45 -4.82
N GLU A 250 20.14 15.56 -3.87
CA GLU A 250 20.22 14.11 -4.08
C GLU A 250 18.84 13.47 -4.01
N ASP A 251 17.99 13.78 -4.98
CA ASP A 251 16.71 13.12 -5.18
C ASP A 251 16.82 11.94 -6.17
N GLU A 252 15.70 11.23 -6.33
CA GLU A 252 15.59 10.06 -7.20
C GLU A 252 15.87 10.40 -8.67
N PHE A 253 15.57 11.64 -9.08
CA PHE A 253 15.84 12.13 -10.43
C PHE A 253 17.32 12.39 -10.66
N HIS A 254 17.96 13.16 -9.78
CA HIS A 254 19.40 13.40 -9.82
C HIS A 254 20.17 12.08 -9.79
N PHE A 255 19.79 11.17 -8.91
CA PHE A 255 20.38 9.85 -8.79
C PHE A 255 20.28 9.06 -10.10
N ALA A 256 19.13 9.07 -10.76
CA ALA A 256 18.92 8.28 -11.97
C ALA A 256 19.55 8.90 -13.22
N PHE A 257 19.51 10.22 -13.41
CA PHE A 257 19.83 10.85 -14.70
C PHE A 257 20.98 11.87 -14.67
N GLU A 258 21.30 12.47 -13.54
CA GLU A 258 22.20 13.64 -13.53
C GLU A 258 23.52 13.43 -12.80
N CYS A 259 23.56 12.54 -11.82
CA CYS A 259 24.73 12.37 -10.96
C CYS A 259 25.94 11.87 -11.80
N GLN A 260 26.97 12.70 -11.95
CA GLN A 260 28.17 12.40 -12.75
C GLN A 260 28.86 11.09 -12.33
N ASN A 261 28.78 10.75 -11.04
CA ASN A 261 29.35 9.52 -10.50
C ASN A 261 28.73 8.22 -11.07
N TYR A 262 27.59 8.31 -11.77
CA TYR A 262 26.95 7.17 -12.44
C TYR A 262 26.94 7.30 -13.97
N GLU A 263 27.67 8.27 -14.53
CA GLU A 263 27.69 8.52 -15.98
C GLU A 263 28.14 7.30 -16.78
N ASN A 264 29.20 6.62 -16.33
CA ASN A 264 29.67 5.40 -16.97
C ASN A 264 28.62 4.28 -16.99
N ILE A 265 27.79 4.16 -15.93
CA ILE A 265 26.72 3.16 -15.89
C ILE A 265 25.58 3.54 -16.84
N ARG A 266 25.26 4.84 -16.95
CA ARG A 266 24.23 5.32 -17.89
C ARG A 266 24.65 5.16 -19.35
N ASN A 267 25.92 5.40 -19.65
CA ASN A 267 26.46 5.41 -21.01
C ASN A 267 26.88 4.04 -21.53
N ASP A 268 26.86 3.01 -20.67
CA ASP A 268 27.10 1.61 -21.04
C ASP A 268 26.23 1.23 -22.25
N SER A 269 26.87 0.95 -23.38
CA SER A 269 26.24 0.70 -24.68
C SER A 269 25.39 -0.58 -24.70
N SER A 270 25.61 -1.48 -23.75
CA SER A 270 24.79 -2.69 -23.58
C SER A 270 23.42 -2.40 -22.95
N ASN A 271 23.19 -1.16 -22.49
CA ASN A 271 22.03 -0.82 -21.69
C ASN A 271 20.95 -0.14 -22.55
N ILE A 272 19.76 -0.74 -22.67
CA ILE A 272 18.57 -0.11 -23.31
C ILE A 272 18.24 1.24 -22.67
N LEU A 273 18.63 1.41 -21.39
CA LEU A 273 18.51 2.69 -20.72
C LEU A 273 19.26 3.81 -21.44
N LYS A 274 20.36 3.54 -22.15
CA LYS A 274 21.07 4.55 -22.96
C LYS A 274 20.16 5.19 -24.00
N ASN A 275 19.35 4.40 -24.70
CA ASN A 275 18.40 4.91 -25.70
C ASN A 275 17.31 5.75 -25.02
N ILE A 276 16.79 5.29 -23.88
CA ILE A 276 15.81 6.03 -23.08
C ILE A 276 16.40 7.34 -22.53
N PHE A 277 17.66 7.30 -22.09
CA PHE A 277 18.44 8.43 -21.58
C PHE A 277 18.78 9.44 -22.69
N GLN A 278 19.00 8.98 -23.92
CA GLN A 278 19.20 9.84 -25.08
C GLN A 278 17.90 10.51 -25.53
N MET A 279 16.77 9.79 -25.51
CA MET A 279 15.43 10.38 -25.75
C MET A 279 15.07 11.48 -24.73
N THR A 280 15.67 11.45 -23.53
CA THR A 280 15.44 12.45 -22.47
C THR A 280 15.90 13.86 -22.85
N LEU A 281 16.78 13.98 -23.85
CA LEU A 281 17.26 15.27 -24.33
C LEU A 281 16.24 15.98 -25.24
N VAL A 282 15.19 15.29 -25.70
CA VAL A 282 14.41 15.74 -26.86
C VAL A 282 12.93 16.09 -26.58
N THR A 283 12.21 15.47 -25.63
CA THR A 283 10.73 15.52 -25.73
C THR A 283 9.81 15.66 -24.50
N GLU A 284 10.23 15.67 -23.24
CA GLU A 284 9.32 16.01 -22.11
C GLU A 284 10.07 16.65 -20.93
N SER A 285 9.35 17.24 -19.96
CA SER A 285 9.95 17.61 -18.69
C SER A 285 10.59 16.36 -18.06
N LYS A 286 11.87 16.42 -17.70
CA LYS A 286 12.68 15.24 -17.33
C LYS A 286 12.09 14.40 -16.19
N GLN A 287 11.24 14.99 -15.35
CA GLN A 287 10.50 14.34 -14.26
C GLN A 287 9.41 13.35 -14.74
N ASN A 288 8.81 13.59 -15.91
CA ASN A 288 7.82 12.69 -16.50
C ASN A 288 8.47 11.38 -16.95
N LEU A 289 9.70 11.45 -17.46
CA LEU A 289 10.41 10.26 -17.93
C LEU A 289 10.70 9.27 -16.80
N LEU A 290 11.26 9.73 -15.67
CA LEU A 290 11.50 8.85 -14.53
C LEU A 290 10.22 8.18 -14.06
N SER A 291 9.13 8.95 -14.05
CA SER A 291 7.81 8.44 -13.69
C SER A 291 7.37 7.34 -14.66
N HIS A 292 7.58 7.53 -15.96
CA HIS A 292 7.28 6.56 -17.01
C HIS A 292 8.10 5.27 -16.85
N VAL A 293 9.42 5.38 -16.68
CA VAL A 293 10.33 4.24 -16.49
C VAL A 293 9.96 3.44 -15.23
N ILE A 294 9.65 4.13 -14.13
CA ILE A 294 9.27 3.47 -12.88
C ILE A 294 7.90 2.81 -12.98
N SER A 295 6.93 3.44 -13.63
CA SER A 295 5.58 2.87 -13.82
C SER A 295 5.47 1.88 -14.97
N SER A 296 6.58 1.58 -15.66
CA SER A 296 6.58 0.71 -16.83
C SER A 296 6.04 -0.68 -16.50
N THR A 297 5.38 -1.29 -17.49
CA THR A 297 4.98 -2.69 -17.49
C THR A 297 5.89 -3.55 -18.37
N ASP A 298 6.85 -2.94 -19.08
CA ASP A 298 7.82 -3.66 -19.89
C ASP A 298 8.82 -4.38 -18.98
N SER A 299 8.84 -5.71 -19.07
CA SER A 299 9.66 -6.56 -18.21
C SER A 299 11.17 -6.32 -18.36
N VAL A 300 11.63 -6.01 -19.56
CA VAL A 300 13.04 -5.76 -19.88
C VAL A 300 13.46 -4.43 -19.30
N LEU A 301 12.63 -3.39 -19.48
CA LEU A 301 12.89 -2.08 -18.90
C LEU A 301 12.93 -2.12 -17.36
N ILE A 302 11.97 -2.81 -16.74
CA ILE A 302 11.93 -2.98 -15.27
C ILE A 302 13.23 -3.65 -14.78
N ASP A 303 13.64 -4.75 -15.41
CA ASP A 303 14.84 -5.49 -14.99
C ASP A 303 16.12 -4.65 -15.17
N LEU A 304 16.30 -4.02 -16.33
CA LEU A 304 17.46 -3.18 -16.60
C LEU A 304 17.53 -1.97 -15.67
N PHE A 305 16.41 -1.28 -15.47
CA PHE A 305 16.38 -0.11 -14.58
C PHE A 305 16.64 -0.48 -13.12
N SER A 306 16.12 -1.62 -12.67
CA SER A 306 16.40 -2.10 -11.31
C SER A 306 17.84 -2.60 -11.13
N LYS A 307 18.47 -3.20 -12.16
CA LYS A 307 19.92 -3.49 -12.16
C LYS A 307 20.76 -2.23 -12.13
N PHE A 308 20.37 -1.20 -12.89
CA PHE A 308 21.01 0.11 -12.87
C PHE A 308 20.98 0.73 -11.47
N ILE A 309 19.80 0.79 -10.85
CA ILE A 309 19.64 1.27 -9.46
C ILE A 309 20.55 0.49 -8.51
N ALA A 310 20.70 -0.83 -8.72
CA ALA A 310 21.54 -1.69 -7.89
C ALA A 310 23.02 -1.31 -7.97
N LYS A 311 23.52 -1.17 -9.19
CA LYS A 311 24.89 -0.74 -9.46
C LYS A 311 25.16 0.64 -8.83
N CYS A 312 24.24 1.59 -9.01
CA CYS A 312 24.38 2.94 -8.47
C CYS A 312 24.41 2.97 -6.92
N PHE A 313 23.51 2.23 -6.25
CA PHE A 313 23.55 2.13 -4.79
C PHE A 313 24.81 1.43 -4.28
N ASN A 314 25.31 0.40 -4.98
CA ASN A 314 26.56 -0.26 -4.61
C ASN A 314 27.76 0.68 -4.70
N ILE A 315 27.87 1.47 -5.78
CA ILE A 315 28.92 2.50 -5.90
C ILE A 315 28.78 3.50 -4.76
N ARG A 316 27.56 4.02 -4.55
CA ARG A 316 27.28 5.01 -3.51
C ARG A 316 27.70 4.54 -2.12
N ASP A 317 27.28 3.35 -1.73
CA ASP A 317 27.55 2.82 -0.40
C ASP A 317 29.07 2.59 -0.20
N LYS A 318 29.79 2.10 -1.22
CA LYS A 318 31.25 1.98 -1.19
C LYS A 318 31.95 3.33 -1.07
N SER A 319 31.58 4.30 -1.91
CA SER A 319 32.21 5.63 -1.94
C SER A 319 32.00 6.44 -0.66
N LEU A 320 30.88 6.25 0.04
CA LEU A 320 30.67 6.91 1.33
C LEU A 320 31.39 6.22 2.48
N GLN A 321 31.44 4.88 2.51
CA GLN A 321 32.19 4.15 3.53
C GLN A 321 33.67 4.56 3.53
N THR A 322 34.29 4.70 2.36
CA THR A 322 35.69 5.14 2.23
C THR A 322 35.95 6.57 2.68
N ARG A 323 34.91 7.42 2.76
CA ARG A 323 35.02 8.82 3.20
C ARG A 323 34.77 9.00 4.69
N ASP A 324 34.14 8.04 5.35
CA ASP A 324 33.95 8.04 6.80
C ASP A 324 35.16 7.43 7.53
N THR A 325 36.07 6.76 6.80
CA THR A 325 37.30 6.14 7.34
C THR A 325 38.57 6.96 7.15
N ASN A 326 38.49 8.06 6.39
CA ASN A 326 39.56 9.04 6.15
C ASN A 326 39.15 10.37 6.75
#